data_AF-A0A497SEW4-F1
#
_entry.id   AF-A0A497SEW4-F1
#
_cell.length_a   1.000
_cell.length_b   1.000
_cell.length_c   1.000
_cell.angle_alpha   90.00
_cell.angle_beta   90.00
_cell.angle_gamma   90.00
#
_symmetry.space_group_name_H-M   'P 1'
#
loop_
_entity.id
_entity.type
_entity.pdbx_description
1 polymer ?
#
loop_
_entity_poly.entity_id
_entity_poly.type
_entity_poly.pdbx_seq_one_letter_code
_entity_poly.pdbx_strand_id
1 'polypeptide(L)'
;MICNGKMETNIREKQEELQRILVDAENYKRQAEEVVRRVQMIMSSREEIGTAKKALMSLKAKKRGTEVLIPIGAGSYIIGELRNIKSVIIDIGANISLEKSVEETIEILERRDRELEHSIQKFQRIASQINTKLLELDSRSREIMRELQTERELANKEK
;
A
#
# COMPACT_ATOMS: atom_id res chain seq x y z
N MET A 1 44.20 29.18 19.59
CA MET A 1 44.33 27.78 19.10
C MET A 1 43.22 26.84 19.57
N ILE A 2 42.73 26.92 20.83
CA ILE A 2 41.69 25.99 21.36
C ILE A 2 40.29 26.21 20.73
N CYS A 3 39.95 27.43 20.26
CA CYS A 3 38.66 27.69 19.60
C CYS A 3 38.52 27.04 18.21
N ASN A 4 39.58 27.04 17.37
CA ASN A 4 39.50 26.47 16.02
C ASN A 4 39.21 24.96 16.01
N GLY A 5 39.85 24.18 16.90
CA GLY A 5 39.63 22.73 16.96
C GLY A 5 38.23 22.33 17.44
N LYS A 6 37.58 23.16 18.27
CA LYS A 6 36.18 22.94 18.69
C LYS A 6 35.21 23.24 17.55
N MET A 7 35.46 24.29 16.76
CA MET A 7 34.62 24.67 15.63
C MET A 7 34.67 23.65 14.48
N GLU A 8 35.85 23.13 14.16
CA GLU A 8 36.00 22.05 13.15
C GLU A 8 35.29 20.75 13.57
N THR A 9 35.29 20.42 14.87
CA THR A 9 34.60 19.24 15.40
C THR A 9 33.07 19.38 15.28
N ASN A 10 32.52 20.56 15.60
CA ASN A 10 31.09 20.85 15.49
C ASN A 10 30.58 20.81 14.04
N ILE A 11 31.35 21.35 13.09
CA ILE A 11 31.02 21.26 11.66
C ILE A 11 30.96 19.80 11.20
N ARG A 12 31.93 18.96 11.62
CA ARG A 12 31.96 17.54 11.27
C ARG A 12 30.75 16.80 11.83
N GLU A 13 30.41 17.02 13.10
CA GLU A 13 29.24 16.39 13.74
C GLU A 13 27.93 16.73 13.02
N LYS A 14 27.76 18.00 12.63
CA LYS A 14 26.59 18.46 11.85
C LYS A 14 26.55 17.88 10.44
N GLN A 15 27.70 17.71 9.78
CA GLN A 15 27.77 17.03 8.49
C GLN A 15 27.36 15.55 8.59
N GLU A 16 27.81 14.87 9.63
CA GLU A 16 27.41 13.48 9.90
C GLU A 16 25.91 13.38 10.22
N GLU A 17 25.36 14.31 11.00
CA GLU A 17 23.92 14.38 11.28
C GLU A 17 23.11 14.61 10.00
N LEU A 18 23.54 15.53 9.13
CA LEU A 18 22.91 15.77 7.84
C LEU A 18 22.92 14.52 6.95
N GLN A 19 24.05 13.80 6.90
CA GLN A 19 24.16 12.55 6.16
C GLN A 19 23.18 11.49 6.69
N ARG A 20 23.07 11.33 8.02
CA ARG A 20 22.10 10.41 8.63
C ARG A 20 20.67 10.76 8.24
N ILE A 21 20.30 12.04 8.33
CA ILE A 21 18.96 12.53 7.95
C ILE A 21 18.63 12.22 6.49
N LEU A 22 19.59 12.41 5.57
CA LEU A 22 19.39 12.12 4.15
C LEU A 22 19.16 10.62 3.90
N VAL A 23 19.92 9.75 4.58
CA VAL A 23 19.74 8.30 4.50
C VAL A 23 18.37 7.90 5.05
N ASP A 24 17.96 8.44 6.19
CA ASP A 24 16.66 8.15 6.80
C ASP A 24 15.50 8.63 5.94
N ALA A 25 15.61 9.83 5.36
CA ALA A 25 14.59 10.36 4.44
C ALA A 25 14.43 9.45 3.23
N GLU A 26 15.54 8.94 2.67
CA GLU A 26 15.51 8.01 1.54
C GLU A 26 14.91 6.66 1.92
N ASN A 27 15.17 6.16 3.14
CA ASN A 27 14.51 4.97 3.68
C ASN A 27 12.98 5.17 3.82
N TYR A 28 12.54 6.32 4.32
CA TYR A 28 11.12 6.64 4.48
C TYR A 28 10.41 6.79 3.13
N LYS A 29 11.06 7.38 2.11
CA LYS A 29 10.51 7.44 0.76
C LYS A 29 10.26 6.05 0.18
N ARG A 30 11.22 5.13 0.29
CA ARG A 30 11.03 3.73 -0.15
C ARG A 30 9.89 3.03 0.60
N GLN A 31 9.73 3.30 1.89
CA GLN A 31 8.60 2.78 2.65
C GLN A 31 7.26 3.35 2.16
N ALA A 32 7.19 4.65 1.82
CA ALA A 32 5.98 5.26 1.27
C ALA A 32 5.58 4.60 -0.05
N GLU A 33 6.54 4.37 -0.95
CA GLU A 33 6.28 3.67 -2.23
C GLU A 33 5.76 2.25 -2.02
N GLU A 34 6.31 1.52 -1.04
CA GLU A 34 5.84 0.18 -0.69
C GLU A 34 4.40 0.19 -0.16
N VAL A 35 4.04 1.19 0.65
CA VAL A 35 2.67 1.37 1.12
C VAL A 35 1.72 1.58 -0.07
N VAL A 36 2.10 2.42 -1.04
CA VAL A 36 1.29 2.66 -2.25
C VAL A 36 1.10 1.36 -3.05
N ARG A 37 2.18 0.58 -3.27
CA ARG A 37 2.08 -0.71 -3.96
C ARG A 37 1.14 -1.69 -3.26
N ARG A 38 1.20 -1.76 -1.92
CA ARG A 38 0.31 -2.63 -1.14
C ARG A 38 -1.14 -2.21 -1.22
N VAL A 39 -1.43 -0.92 -1.13
CA VAL A 39 -2.79 -0.41 -1.29
C VAL A 39 -3.33 -0.75 -2.68
N GLN A 40 -2.51 -0.59 -3.73
CA GLN A 40 -2.92 -0.94 -5.09
C GLN A 40 -3.27 -2.43 -5.24
N MET A 41 -2.46 -3.34 -4.67
CA MET A 41 -2.75 -4.78 -4.67
C MET A 41 -4.07 -5.09 -3.96
N ILE A 42 -4.30 -4.46 -2.80
CA ILE A 42 -5.55 -4.63 -2.05
C ILE A 42 -6.75 -4.13 -2.86
N MET A 43 -6.62 -2.98 -3.54
CA MET A 43 -7.69 -2.45 -4.38
C MET A 43 -8.05 -3.41 -5.52
N SER A 44 -7.06 -4.02 -6.18
CA SER A 44 -7.31 -5.04 -7.20
C SER A 44 -8.05 -6.26 -6.65
N SER A 45 -7.68 -6.77 -5.45
CA SER A 45 -8.42 -7.86 -4.81
C SER A 45 -9.87 -7.49 -4.47
N ARG A 46 -10.12 -6.24 -4.08
CA ARG A 46 -11.49 -5.76 -3.83
C ARG A 46 -12.31 -5.66 -5.11
N GLU A 47 -11.71 -5.22 -6.21
CA GLU A 47 -12.36 -5.21 -7.52
C GLU A 47 -12.74 -6.62 -7.98
N GLU A 48 -11.87 -7.60 -7.75
CA GLU A 48 -12.13 -9.01 -8.02
C GLU A 48 -13.32 -9.52 -7.19
N ILE A 49 -13.35 -9.22 -5.89
CA ILE A 49 -14.50 -9.54 -5.01
C ILE A 49 -15.79 -8.89 -5.55
N GLY A 50 -15.73 -7.62 -5.93
CA GLY A 50 -16.87 -6.90 -6.49
C GLY A 50 -17.39 -7.54 -7.78
N THR A 51 -16.48 -7.99 -8.65
CA THR A 51 -16.79 -8.71 -9.89
C THR A 51 -17.46 -10.05 -9.60
N ALA A 52 -16.91 -10.83 -8.66
CA ALA A 52 -17.51 -12.11 -8.24
C ALA A 52 -18.93 -11.93 -7.69
N LYS A 53 -19.14 -10.93 -6.82
CA LYS A 53 -20.49 -10.59 -6.29
C LYS A 53 -21.47 -10.25 -7.41
N LYS A 54 -21.07 -9.37 -8.33
CA LYS A 54 -21.91 -8.98 -9.49
C LYS A 54 -22.25 -10.19 -10.36
N ALA A 55 -21.29 -11.07 -10.61
CA ALA A 55 -21.52 -12.31 -11.37
C ALA A 55 -22.53 -13.21 -10.65
N LEU A 56 -22.36 -13.45 -9.34
CA LEU A 56 -23.28 -14.25 -8.54
C LEU A 56 -24.70 -13.70 -8.56
N MET A 57 -24.87 -12.39 -8.36
CA MET A 57 -26.20 -11.74 -8.41
C MET A 57 -26.82 -11.85 -9.81
N SER A 58 -26.03 -11.62 -10.86
CA SER A 58 -26.49 -11.70 -12.26
C SER A 58 -26.96 -13.11 -12.61
N LEU A 59 -26.19 -14.13 -12.20
CA LEU A 59 -26.51 -15.51 -12.51
C LEU A 59 -27.66 -16.05 -11.64
N LYS A 60 -27.79 -15.60 -10.39
CA LYS A 60 -28.95 -15.91 -9.52
C LYS A 60 -30.28 -15.48 -10.15
N ALA A 61 -30.28 -14.37 -10.90
CA ALA A 61 -31.46 -13.87 -11.59
C ALA A 61 -31.78 -14.63 -12.90
N LYS A 62 -30.90 -15.51 -13.38
CA LYS A 62 -31.11 -16.29 -14.60
C LYS A 62 -31.90 -17.56 -14.33
N LYS A 63 -32.66 -18.01 -15.33
CA LYS A 63 -33.43 -19.25 -15.25
C LYS A 63 -32.53 -20.45 -15.57
N ARG A 64 -32.89 -21.61 -15.05
CA ARG A 64 -32.38 -22.89 -15.56
C ARG A 64 -32.55 -22.96 -17.09
N GLY A 65 -31.56 -23.49 -17.78
CA GLY A 65 -31.55 -23.58 -19.24
C GLY A 65 -31.00 -22.34 -19.93
N THR A 66 -30.62 -21.30 -19.18
CA THR A 66 -30.00 -20.11 -19.80
C THR A 66 -28.64 -20.48 -20.37
N GLU A 67 -28.45 -20.27 -21.67
CA GLU A 67 -27.15 -20.38 -22.31
C GLU A 67 -26.21 -19.27 -21.83
N VAL A 68 -24.98 -19.65 -21.48
CA VAL A 68 -23.93 -18.75 -21.02
C VAL A 68 -22.65 -18.99 -21.83
N LEU A 69 -21.95 -17.91 -22.12
CA LEU A 69 -20.62 -17.97 -22.74
C LEU A 69 -19.57 -18.11 -21.65
N ILE A 70 -18.74 -19.13 -21.76
CA ILE A 70 -17.63 -19.38 -20.86
C ILE A 70 -16.35 -19.05 -21.63
N PRO A 71 -15.60 -18.00 -21.25
CA PRO A 71 -14.36 -17.65 -21.91
C PRO A 71 -13.29 -18.71 -21.65
N ILE A 72 -12.60 -19.14 -22.70
CA ILE A 72 -11.46 -20.09 -22.60
C ILE A 72 -10.12 -19.44 -23.00
N GLY A 73 -10.12 -18.16 -23.36
CA GLY A 73 -8.93 -17.39 -23.70
C GLY A 73 -8.85 -16.98 -25.18
N ALA A 74 -7.93 -16.07 -25.52
CA ALA A 74 -7.70 -15.57 -26.89
C ALA A 74 -8.99 -15.11 -27.64
N GLY A 75 -9.95 -14.53 -26.91
CA GLY A 75 -11.24 -14.13 -27.48
C GLY A 75 -12.16 -15.30 -27.88
N SER A 76 -11.85 -16.53 -27.45
CA SER A 76 -12.62 -17.73 -27.72
C SER A 76 -13.53 -18.09 -26.55
N TYR A 77 -14.70 -18.64 -26.87
CA TYR A 77 -15.76 -18.96 -25.91
C TYR A 77 -16.35 -20.34 -26.21
N ILE A 78 -16.77 -21.04 -25.16
CA ILE A 78 -17.65 -22.21 -25.27
C ILE A 78 -19.04 -21.84 -24.76
N ILE A 79 -20.07 -22.49 -25.31
CA ILE A 79 -21.45 -22.34 -24.85
C ILE A 79 -21.70 -23.40 -23.77
N GLY A 80 -22.22 -22.97 -22.62
CA GLY A 80 -22.69 -23.83 -21.55
C GLY A 80 -24.14 -23.53 -21.20
N GLU A 81 -24.82 -24.48 -20.58
CA GLU A 81 -26.20 -24.30 -20.11
C GLU A 81 -26.23 -24.21 -18.57
N LEU A 82 -26.89 -23.18 -18.04
CA LEU A 82 -27.03 -22.98 -16.61
C LEU A 82 -28.01 -23.98 -16.01
N ARG A 83 -27.53 -24.91 -15.18
CA ARG A 83 -28.39 -25.91 -14.51
C ARG A 83 -29.29 -25.30 -13.43
N ASN A 84 -28.73 -24.69 -12.39
CA ASN A 84 -29.40 -23.87 -11.37
C ASN A 84 -28.33 -23.45 -10.35
N ILE A 85 -28.26 -22.19 -9.93
CA ILE A 85 -27.28 -21.77 -8.91
C ILE A 85 -27.97 -21.80 -7.55
N LYS A 86 -27.89 -22.95 -6.89
CA LYS A 86 -28.27 -23.09 -5.48
C LYS A 86 -27.08 -22.91 -4.56
N SER A 87 -25.91 -23.34 -5.03
CA SER A 87 -24.69 -23.38 -4.26
C SER A 87 -23.49 -22.97 -5.11
N VAL A 88 -22.45 -22.53 -4.42
CA VAL A 88 -21.18 -22.07 -4.95
C VAL A 88 -20.09 -22.77 -4.15
N ILE A 89 -19.06 -23.26 -4.85
CA ILE A 89 -17.85 -23.76 -4.20
C ILE A 89 -16.96 -22.54 -3.95
N ILE A 90 -16.71 -22.24 -2.68
CA ILE A 90 -15.84 -21.14 -2.27
C ILE A 90 -14.61 -21.70 -1.54
N ASP A 91 -13.43 -21.24 -1.95
CA ASP A 91 -12.19 -21.53 -1.24
C ASP A 91 -12.13 -20.69 0.04
N ILE A 92 -11.73 -21.32 1.16
CA ILE A 92 -11.54 -20.67 2.46
C ILE A 92 -10.06 -20.60 2.90
N GLY A 93 -9.14 -21.00 2.02
CA GLY A 93 -7.71 -21.11 2.28
C GLY A 93 -7.28 -22.52 2.70
N ALA A 94 -5.96 -22.71 2.81
CA ALA A 94 -5.34 -23.99 3.18
C ALA A 94 -5.75 -25.19 2.30
N ASN A 95 -6.05 -24.93 1.02
CA ASN A 95 -6.58 -25.92 0.07
C ASN A 95 -7.92 -26.54 0.49
N ILE A 96 -8.73 -25.82 1.27
CA ILE A 96 -10.06 -26.24 1.69
C ILE A 96 -11.10 -25.40 0.96
N SER A 97 -12.02 -26.08 0.27
CA SER A 97 -13.18 -25.47 -0.36
C SER A 97 -14.46 -26.02 0.25
N LEU A 98 -15.46 -25.15 0.39
CA LEU A 98 -16.77 -25.51 0.93
C LEU A 98 -17.85 -25.18 -0.09
N GLU A 99 -18.87 -26.03 -0.17
CA GLU A 99 -20.10 -25.73 -0.87
C GLU A 99 -21.01 -24.88 0.03
N LYS A 100 -21.37 -23.69 -0.44
CA LYS A 100 -22.15 -22.70 0.29
C LYS A 100 -23.30 -22.18 -0.56
N SER A 101 -24.38 -21.73 0.09
CA SER A 101 -25.45 -21.02 -0.64
C SER A 101 -24.93 -19.72 -1.26
N VAL A 102 -25.68 -19.17 -2.21
CA VAL A 102 -25.33 -17.89 -2.84
C VAL A 102 -25.28 -16.76 -1.80
N GLU A 103 -26.24 -16.76 -0.88
CA GLU A 103 -26.36 -15.80 0.22
C GLU A 103 -25.16 -15.89 1.16
N GLU A 104 -24.83 -17.08 1.67
CA GLU A 104 -23.65 -17.27 2.53
C GLU A 104 -22.35 -16.88 1.81
N THR A 105 -22.25 -17.18 0.52
CA THR A 105 -21.08 -16.82 -0.30
C THR A 105 -20.94 -15.30 -0.39
N ILE A 106 -22.05 -14.57 -0.61
CA ILE A 106 -22.07 -13.11 -0.63
C ILE A 106 -21.62 -12.55 0.72
N GLU A 107 -22.10 -13.10 1.84
CA GLU A 107 -21.70 -12.67 3.18
C GLU A 107 -20.20 -12.88 3.43
N ILE A 108 -19.63 -14.01 2.98
CA ILE A 108 -18.19 -14.28 3.08
C ILE A 108 -17.39 -13.27 2.26
N LEU A 109 -17.81 -13.01 1.01
CA LEU A 109 -17.16 -12.04 0.14
C LEU A 109 -17.22 -10.61 0.72
N GLU A 110 -18.34 -10.23 1.34
CA GLU A 110 -18.47 -8.95 2.03
C GLU A 110 -17.60 -8.82 3.26
N ARG A 111 -17.47 -9.91 4.03
CA ARG A 111 -16.55 -9.94 5.17
C ARG A 111 -15.11 -9.75 4.71
N ARG A 112 -14.69 -10.45 3.65
CA ARG A 112 -13.36 -10.27 3.04
C ARG A 112 -13.14 -8.83 2.56
N ASP A 113 -14.13 -8.23 1.89
CA ASP A 113 -14.03 -6.83 1.45
C ASP A 113 -13.84 -5.86 2.62
N ARG A 114 -14.57 -6.06 3.73
CA ARG A 114 -14.40 -5.26 4.95
C ARG A 114 -13.02 -5.43 5.59
N GLU A 115 -12.48 -6.66 5.63
CA GLU A 115 -11.13 -6.93 6.13
C GLU A 115 -10.05 -6.21 5.28
N LEU A 116 -10.23 -6.18 3.96
CA LEU A 116 -9.37 -5.44 3.03
C LEU A 116 -9.51 -3.93 3.20
N GLU A 117 -10.72 -3.40 3.38
CA GLU A 117 -10.97 -1.98 3.68
C GLU A 117 -10.25 -1.55 4.98
N HIS A 118 -10.35 -2.35 6.06
CA HIS A 118 -9.61 -2.08 7.28
C HIS A 118 -8.08 -2.08 7.07
N SER A 119 -7.60 -2.95 6.18
CA SER A 119 -6.17 -2.98 5.82
C SER A 119 -5.76 -1.70 5.09
N ILE A 120 -6.57 -1.17 4.17
CA ILE A 120 -6.35 0.13 3.51
C ILE A 120 -6.25 1.24 4.55
N GLN A 121 -7.20 1.31 5.50
CA GLN A 121 -7.20 2.33 6.55
C GLN A 121 -5.93 2.26 7.42
N LYS A 122 -5.43 1.05 7.69
CA LYS A 122 -4.15 0.86 8.40
C LYS A 122 -2.98 1.42 7.58
N PHE A 123 -2.92 1.12 6.28
CA PHE A 123 -1.87 1.64 5.40
C PHE A 123 -1.93 3.15 5.22
N GLN A 124 -3.13 3.76 5.20
CA GLN A 124 -3.29 5.21 5.18
C GLN A 124 -2.73 5.88 6.44
N ARG A 125 -2.96 5.28 7.62
CA ARG A 125 -2.34 5.76 8.87
C ARG A 125 -0.82 5.66 8.83
N ILE A 126 -0.28 4.56 8.31
CA ILE A 126 1.18 4.39 8.14
C ILE A 126 1.73 5.44 7.16
N ALA A 127 1.07 5.67 6.03
CA ALA A 127 1.47 6.69 5.06
C ALA A 127 1.49 8.09 5.69
N SER A 128 0.49 8.42 6.50
CA SER A 128 0.44 9.69 7.24
C SER A 128 1.63 9.83 8.20
N GLN A 129 1.95 8.78 8.97
CA GLN A 129 3.11 8.77 9.87
C GLN A 129 4.43 8.94 9.12
N ILE A 130 4.60 8.27 7.97
CA ILE A 130 5.78 8.41 7.12
C ILE A 130 5.90 9.87 6.62
N ASN A 131 4.79 10.46 6.15
CA ASN A 131 4.80 11.84 5.67
C ASN A 131 5.16 12.84 6.77
N THR A 132 4.63 12.67 7.99
CA THR A 132 5.03 13.48 9.15
C THR A 132 6.53 13.37 9.43
N LYS A 133 7.09 12.15 9.41
CA LYS A 133 8.53 11.94 9.63
C LYS A 133 9.39 12.58 8.54
N LEU A 134 8.96 12.50 7.28
CA LEU A 134 9.65 13.17 6.17
C LEU A 134 9.67 14.70 6.34
N LEU A 135 8.57 15.30 6.78
CA LEU A 135 8.49 16.74 7.05
C LEU A 135 9.41 17.17 8.22
N GLU A 136 9.48 16.37 9.28
CA GLU A 136 10.40 16.59 10.40
C GLU A 136 11.86 16.55 9.95
N LEU A 137 12.24 15.51 9.18
CA LEU A 137 13.59 15.33 8.65
C LEU A 137 13.98 16.46 7.69
N ASP A 138 13.07 16.87 6.81
CA ASP A 138 13.27 17.97 5.87
C ASP A 138 13.46 19.33 6.58
N SER A 139 12.66 19.58 7.63
CA SER A 139 12.84 20.77 8.48
C SER A 139 14.22 20.79 9.16
N ARG A 140 14.61 19.67 9.79
CA ARG A 140 15.89 19.54 10.48
C ARG A 140 17.08 19.65 9.53
N SER A 141 16.98 19.04 8.34
CA SER A 141 17.99 19.15 7.28
C SER A 141 18.23 20.61 6.88
N ARG A 142 17.15 21.40 6.69
CA ARG A 142 17.26 22.83 6.38
C ARG A 142 17.91 23.65 7.49
N GLU A 143 17.61 23.33 8.74
CA GLU A 143 18.22 23.99 9.90
C GLU A 143 19.73 23.74 9.94
N ILE A 144 20.15 22.47 9.85
CA ILE A 144 21.57 22.09 9.84
C ILE A 144 22.30 22.73 8.66
N MET A 145 21.69 22.79 7.46
CA MET A 145 22.30 23.44 6.30
C MET A 145 22.53 24.94 6.54
N ARG A 146 21.61 25.65 7.19
CA ARG A 146 21.79 27.07 7.55
C ARG A 146 22.91 27.24 8.56
N GLU A 147 22.92 26.43 9.61
CA GLU A 147 23.96 26.47 10.64
C GLU A 147 25.36 26.20 10.06
N LEU A 148 25.48 25.19 9.19
CA LEU A 148 26.73 24.86 8.50
C LEU A 148 27.20 26.01 7.60
N GLN A 149 26.28 26.72 6.93
CA GLN A 149 26.63 27.88 6.12
C GLN A 149 27.16 29.03 6.99
N THR A 150 26.46 29.36 8.08
CA THR A 150 26.88 30.43 9.01
C THR A 150 28.23 30.11 9.66
N GLU A 151 28.44 28.87 10.12
CA GLU A 151 29.71 28.45 10.75
C GLU A 151 30.87 28.49 9.75
N ARG A 152 30.65 28.14 8.49
CA ARG A 152 31.67 28.26 7.42
C ARG A 152 32.00 29.72 7.09
N GLU A 153 31.00 30.60 7.09
CA GLU A 153 31.21 32.03 6.87
C GLU A 153 31.99 32.69 8.03
N LEU A 154 31.74 32.27 9.27
CA LEU A 154 32.50 32.71 10.45
C LEU A 154 33.95 32.19 10.43
N ALA A 155 34.14 30.91 10.11
CA ALA A 155 35.47 30.30 9.97
C ALA A 155 36.33 30.95 8.88
N ASN A 156 35.71 31.48 7.82
CA ASN A 156 36.40 32.20 6.74
C ASN A 156 36.73 33.66 7.09
N LYS A 157 36.07 34.26 8.09
CA LYS A 157 36.35 35.64 8.57
C LYS A 157 37.40 35.69 9.68
N GLU A 158 37.62 34.59 10.39
CA GLU A 158 38.63 34.46 11.46
C GLU A 158 40.01 33.97 10.96
N LYS A 159 40.12 33.67 9.66
CA LYS A 159 41.37 33.33 8.96
C LYS A 159 41.98 34.56 8.30
#